data_AF-A0A0K1PDH1-F1
#
_entry.id   AF-A0A0K1PDH1-F1
#
_cell.length_a   1.000
_cell.length_b   1.000
_cell.length_c   1.000
_cell.angle_alpha   90.00
_cell.angle_beta   90.00
_cell.angle_gamma   90.00
#
_symmetry.space_group_name_H-M   'P 1'
#
loop_
_entity.id
_entity.type
_entity.pdbx_description
1 polymer ?
#
loop_
_entity_poly.entity_id
_entity_poly.type
_entity_poly.pdbx_seq_one_letter_code
_entity_poly.pdbx_strand_id
1 'polypeptide(L)' 'MRSDGRAVCWGENWGGVLFAPSEDSFSVVTSGNMFSCGVRIDGLIRCWGSNLYGQAPRWGATF' A
#
# COMPACT_ATOMS: atom_id res chain seq x y z
N MET A 1 3.89 6.13 8.64
CA MET A 1 3.67 7.27 7.73
C MET A 1 4.54 8.43 8.19
N ARG A 2 5.20 9.12 7.27
CA ARG A 2 5.97 10.34 7.56
C ARG A 2 5.08 11.57 7.46
N SER A 3 5.54 12.71 8.01
CA SER A 3 4.80 13.98 7.97
C SER A 3 4.57 14.52 6.55
N ASP A 4 5.31 14.01 5.56
CA ASP A 4 5.13 14.28 4.13
C ASP A 4 4.06 13.38 3.47
N GLY A 5 3.34 12.57 4.25
CA GLY A 5 2.30 11.65 3.76
C GLY A 5 2.85 10.37 3.14
N ARG A 6 4.18 10.19 3.05
CA ARG A 6 4.76 8.98 2.46
C ARG A 6 4.64 7.78 3.40
N ALA A 7 4.22 6.66 2.84
CA ALA A 7 4.24 5.38 3.52
C ALA A 7 5.66 4.79 3.42
N VAL A 8 6.31 4.62 4.57
CA VAL A 8 7.56 3.89 4.70
C VAL A 8 7.22 2.59 5.42
N CYS A 9 7.53 1.46 4.79
CA CYS A 9 7.28 0.12 5.32
C CYS A 9 8.61 -0.54 5.73
N TRP A 10 8.59 -1.30 6.81
CA TRP A 10 9.72 -2.10 7.29
C TRP A 10 9.19 -3.42 7.88
N GLY A 11 9.99 -4.50 7.85
CA GLY A 11 9.58 -5.81 8.35
C GLY A 11 9.78 -6.94 7.34
N GLU A 12 9.03 -8.03 7.48
CA GLU A 12 9.09 -9.19 6.58
C GLU A 12 8.56 -8.83 5.19
N ASN A 13 9.27 -9.23 4.12
CA ASN A 13 8.92 -8.89 2.74
C ASN A 13 8.31 -10.05 1.94
N TRP A 14 7.48 -10.87 2.57
CA TRP A 14 6.77 -11.92 1.85
C TRP A 14 5.59 -11.30 1.09
N GLY A 15 5.53 -11.51 -0.23
CA GLY A 15 4.46 -10.98 -1.08
C GLY A 15 4.54 -9.48 -1.40
N GLY A 16 5.67 -8.81 -1.16
CA GLY A 16 5.89 -7.43 -1.62
C GLY A 16 5.17 -6.34 -0.80
N VAL A 17 4.80 -6.63 0.45
CA VAL A 17 4.15 -5.69 1.38
C VAL A 17 5.00 -4.45 1.71
N LEU A 18 6.31 -4.51 1.48
CA LEU A 18 7.21 -3.38 1.67
C LEU A 18 7.23 -2.38 0.50
N PHE A 19 6.67 -2.74 -0.66
CA PHE A 19 6.59 -1.85 -1.83
C PHE A 19 5.39 -0.92 -1.72
N ALA A 20 5.39 -0.05 -0.72
CA ALA A 20 4.41 1.02 -0.66
C ALA A 20 4.53 1.93 -1.91
N PRO A 21 3.42 2.40 -2.48
CA PRO A 21 3.46 3.34 -3.60
C PRO A 21 4.17 4.64 -3.20
N SER A 22 5.33 4.91 -3.80
CA SER A 22 6.15 6.10 -3.50
C SER A 22 5.52 7.41 -3.98
N GLU A 23 4.67 7.31 -5.01
CA GLU A 23 4.02 8.45 -5.66
C GLU A 23 2.75 8.92 -4.92
N ASP A 24 2.27 8.13 -3.97
CA ASP A 24 1.03 8.43 -3.24
C ASP A 24 1.34 9.04 -1.87
N SER A 25 0.57 10.09 -1.54
CA SER A 25 0.50 10.65 -0.18
C SER A 25 -0.74 10.13 0.51
N PHE A 26 -0.55 9.51 1.66
CA PHE A 26 -1.61 8.90 2.46
C PHE A 26 -1.91 9.74 3.70
N SER A 27 -3.17 9.75 4.14
CA SER A 27 -3.61 10.33 5.41
C SER A 27 -3.70 9.27 6.52
N VAL A 28 -4.09 8.04 6.15
CA VAL A 28 -4.12 6.87 7.05
C VAL A 28 -3.61 5.64 6.30
N VAL A 29 -2.93 4.74 7.00
CA VAL A 29 -2.51 3.43 6.48
C VAL A 29 -2.79 2.36 7.52
N THR A 30 -3.29 1.22 7.07
CA THR A 30 -3.48 -0.01 7.85
C THR A 30 -2.78 -1.18 7.19
N SER A 31 -2.32 -2.15 7.98
CA SER A 31 -1.57 -3.31 7.50
C SER A 31 -2.18 -4.60 8.05
N GLY A 32 -2.39 -5.56 7.15
CA GLY A 32 -2.79 -6.94 7.45
C GLY A 32 -1.61 -7.92 7.32
N ASN A 33 -1.91 -9.22 7.35
CA ASN A 33 -0.88 -10.27 7.40
C ASN A 33 -0.02 -10.35 6.12
N MET A 34 -0.61 -10.07 4.95
CA MET A 34 0.11 -10.06 3.67
C MET A 34 -0.29 -8.89 2.75
N PHE A 35 -0.93 -7.85 3.27
CA PHE A 35 -1.31 -6.66 2.48
C PHE A 35 -1.29 -5.41 3.35
N SER A 36 -1.29 -4.24 2.72
CA SER A 36 -1.47 -2.94 3.34
C SER A 36 -2.42 -2.10 2.49
N CYS A 37 -3.22 -1.26 3.14
CA CYS A 37 -4.14 -0.34 2.49
C CYS A 37 -4.01 1.04 3.11
N GLY A 38 -4.16 2.08 2.29
CA GLY A 38 -4.15 3.46 2.76
C GLY A 38 -5.19 4.31 2.06
N VAL A 39 -5.67 5.32 2.78
CA VAL A 39 -6.49 6.39 2.23
C VAL A 39 -5.55 7.51 1.80
N ARG A 40 -5.59 7.87 0.53
CA ARG A 40 -4.82 8.96 -0.05
C ARG A 40 -5.41 10.32 0.35
N ILE A 41 -4.61 11.37 0.26
CA ILE A 41 -5.05 12.75 0.52
C ILE A 41 -6.16 13.23 -0.43
N ASP A 42 -6.29 12.61 -1.60
CA ASP A 42 -7.36 12.87 -2.58
C ASP A 42 -8.64 12.08 -2.26
N GLY A 43 -8.67 11.34 -1.15
CA GLY A 43 -9.80 10.53 -0.71
C GLY A 43 -9.88 9.14 -1.33
N LEU A 44 -8.99 8.80 -2.26
CA LEU A 44 -8.99 7.48 -2.89
C LEU A 44 -8.31 6.43 -2.01
N ILE A 45 -8.78 5.19 -2.08
CA ILE A 45 -8.19 4.06 -1.37
C ILE A 45 -7.21 3.35 -2.30
N ARG A 46 -6.02 3.04 -1.79
CA ARG A 46 -5.06 2.18 -2.49
C ARG A 46 -4.55 1.08 -1.57
N CYS A 47 -4.55 -0.14 -2.07
CA CYS A 47 -3.98 -1.31 -1.40
C CYS A 47 -2.77 -1.83 -2.17
N TRP A 48 -1.80 -2.39 -1.44
CA TRP A 48 -0.57 -2.99 -1.95
C TRP A 48 -0.15 -4.21 -1.11
N GLY A 49 0.75 -5.03 -1.63
CA GLY A 49 1.21 -6.28 -1.01
C GLY A 49 0.80 -7.53 -1.78
N SER A 50 0.74 -8.67 -1.08
CA SER A 50 0.54 -9.98 -1.69
C SER A 50 -0.83 -10.07 -2.35
N ASN A 51 -0.81 -10.38 -3.65
CA ASN A 51 -2.01 -10.58 -4.42
C ASN A 51 -2.32 -12.07 -4.69
N LEU A 52 -1.85 -12.97 -3.83
CA LEU A 52 -2.12 -14.41 -3.99
C LEU A 52 -3.62 -14.76 -3.90
N TYR A 53 -4.44 -13.87 -3.31
CA TYR A 53 -5.89 -14.05 -3.14
C TYR A 53 -6.75 -12.86 -3.64
N GLY A 54 -6.24 -11.97 -4.50
CA GLY A 54 -7.02 -10.81 -4.97
C GLY A 54 -7.03 -9.59 -4.04
N GLN A 55 -6.18 -9.58 -3.01
CA GLN A 55 -6.15 -8.57 -1.93
C GLN A 55 -5.42 -7.26 -2.32
N ALA A 56 -4.74 -7.23 -3.48
CA ALA A 56 -4.06 -6.05 -4.00
C ALA A 56 -4.20 -6.01 -5.53
N PRO A 57 -4.32 -4.84 -6.19
CA PRO A 57 -4.20 -4.81 -7.63
C PRO A 57 -2.80 -5.30 -8.06
N ARG A 58 -2.74 -6.11 -9.13
CA ARG A 58 -1.47 -6.43 -9.79
C ARG A 58 -0.82 -5.11 -10.21
N TRP A 59 0.45 -4.93 -9.85
CA TRP A 59 1.28 -3.85 -10.36
C TRP A 59 1.17 -3.78 -11.88
N GLY A 60 0.69 -2.65 -12.42
CA GLY A 60 0.55 -2.40 -13.86
C GLY A 60 -0.85 -2.55 -14.46
N ALA A 61 -1.90 -2.83 -13.67
CA ALA A 61 -3.27 -2.82 -14.17
C ALA A 61 -3.87 -1.40 -14.07
N THR A 62 -3.86 -0.68 -15.19
CA THR A 62 -4.74 0.47 -15.44
C THR A 62 -6.18 -0.03 -15.48
N PHE A 63 -7.05 0.54 -14.66
CA PHE A 63 -8.49 0.54 -14.90
C PHE A 63 -8.91 1.92 -15.39
#